data_AF-A0A497ZRS5-F1
#
_entry.id   AF-A0A497ZRS5-F1
#
_cell.length_a   1.000
_cell.length_b   1.000
_cell.length_c   1.000
_cell.angle_alpha   90.00
_cell.angle_beta   90.00
_cell.angle_gamma   90.00
#
_symmetry.space_group_name_H-M   'P 1'
#
loop_
_entity.id
_entity.type
_entity.pdbx_description
1 polymer ?
#
loop_
_entity_poly.entity_id
_entity_poly.type
_entity_poly.pdbx_seq_one_letter_code
_entity_poly.pdbx_strand_id
1 'polypeptide(L)' 'MAHSTPVPLSPAIRPGVLIAILLTGAIGFALGQTWPLSTLPQETQIITAPEDWHGNVKRSHWSK' A
#
# COMPACT_ATOMS: atom_id res chain seq x y z
N MET A 1 -32.16 -48.70 5.68
CA MET A 1 -31.06 -47.90 5.11
C MET A 1 -30.86 -46.70 6.02
N ALA A 2 -29.77 -46.66 6.78
CA ALA A 2 -29.48 -45.54 7.67
C ALA A 2 -28.62 -44.52 6.91
N HIS A 3 -29.16 -43.34 6.66
CA HIS A 3 -28.40 -42.22 6.13
C HIS A 3 -27.60 -41.61 7.28
N SER A 4 -26.30 -41.92 7.37
CA SER A 4 -25.39 -41.21 8.25
C SER A 4 -25.10 -39.84 7.63
N THR A 5 -25.58 -38.79 8.27
CA THR A 5 -25.16 -37.43 7.95
C THR A 5 -23.69 -37.26 8.35
N PRO A 6 -22.81 -36.78 7.46
CA PRO A 6 -21.43 -36.51 7.84
C PRO A 6 -21.39 -35.35 8.83
N VAL A 7 -20.82 -35.58 10.00
CA VAL A 7 -20.55 -34.52 10.98
C VAL A 7 -19.46 -33.60 10.39
N PRO A 8 -19.68 -32.28 10.32
CA PRO A 8 -18.63 -31.37 9.86
C PRO A 8 -17.47 -31.40 10.85
N LEU A 9 -16.29 -31.80 10.36
CA LEU A 9 -15.03 -31.70 11.10
C LEU A 9 -14.76 -30.23 11.36
N SER A 10 -15.05 -29.76 12.57
CA SER A 10 -14.62 -28.43 13.00
C SER A 10 -13.09 -28.38 12.96
N PRO A 11 -12.48 -27.37 12.30
CA PRO A 11 -11.04 -27.27 12.26
C PRO A 11 -10.51 -27.06 13.67
N ALA A 12 -9.78 -28.06 14.18
CA ALA A 12 -9.13 -27.97 15.48
C ALA A 12 -8.01 -26.93 15.38
N ILE A 13 -8.28 -25.71 15.86
CA ILE A 13 -7.27 -24.65 15.95
C ILE A 13 -6.24 -25.11 16.97
N ARG A 14 -5.04 -25.46 16.48
CA ARG A 14 -3.93 -25.88 17.33
C ARG A 14 -3.24 -24.64 17.90
N PRO A 15 -3.05 -24.54 19.23
CA PRO A 15 -2.38 -23.39 19.85
C PRO A 15 -1.00 -23.09 19.24
N GLY A 16 -0.26 -24.12 18.82
CA GLY A 16 1.03 -23.95 18.15
C GLY A 16 0.95 -23.18 16.82
N VAL A 17 -0.15 -23.30 16.07
CA VAL A 17 -0.34 -22.55 14.82
C VAL A 17 -0.55 -21.07 15.12
N LEU A 18 -1.32 -20.74 16.17
CA LEU A 18 -1.51 -19.36 16.61
C LEU A 18 -0.19 -18.71 17.04
N ILE A 19 0.63 -19.45 17.79
CA ILE A 19 1.96 -18.99 18.22
C ILE A 19 2.86 -18.75 17.00
N ALA A 20 2.88 -19.66 16.02
CA ALA A 20 3.67 -19.51 14.81
C ALA A 20 3.25 -18.27 13.98
N ILE A 21 1.95 -18.03 13.85
CA ILE A 21 1.42 -16.83 13.16
C ILE A 21 1.89 -15.56 13.90
N LEU A 22 1.74 -15.53 15.22
CA LEU A 22 2.10 -14.37 16.03
C LEU A 22 3.61 -14.06 15.97
N LEU A 23 4.45 -15.10 16.05
CA LEU A 23 5.91 -14.98 15.89
C LEU A 23 6.28 -14.47 14.50
N THR A 24 5.69 -15.03 13.45
CA THR A 24 5.97 -14.64 12.07
C THR A 24 5.58 -13.17 11.84
N GLY A 25 4.42 -12.76 12.36
CA GLY A 25 3.97 -11.37 12.31
C GLY A 25 4.89 -10.43 13.08
N ALA A 26 5.30 -10.80 14.30
CA ALA A 26 6.19 -9.98 15.12
C ALA A 26 7.57 -9.78 14.46
N ILE A 27 8.14 -10.85 13.88
CA ILE A 27 9.41 -10.79 13.16
C ILE A 27 9.28 -9.91 11.91
N GLY A 28 8.26 -10.14 11.08
CA GLY A 28 8.01 -9.34 9.88
C GLY A 28 7.79 -7.86 10.19
N PHE A 29 7.03 -7.56 11.25
CA PHE A 29 6.81 -6.19 11.71
C PHE A 29 8.12 -5.53 12.15
N ALA A 30 8.91 -6.19 13.00
CA ALA A 30 10.18 -5.65 13.49
C ALA A 30 11.16 -5.36 12.34
N LEU A 31 11.26 -6.27 11.37
CA LEU A 31 12.09 -6.06 10.18
C LEU A 31 11.55 -4.90 9.32
N GLY A 32 10.23 -4.80 9.16
CA GLY A 32 9.59 -3.70 8.46
C GLY A 32 9.85 -2.32 9.08
N GLN A 33 9.96 -2.23 10.41
CA GLN A 33 10.31 -0.96 11.09
C GLN A 33 11.71 -0.47 10.73
N THR A 34 12.64 -1.38 10.41
CA THR A 34 14.01 -1.03 10.02
C THR A 34 14.17 -0.69 8.54
N TRP A 35 13.09 -0.77 7.75
CA TRP A 35 13.15 -0.47 6.32
C TRP A 35 13.33 1.05 6.12
N PRO A 36 14.45 1.51 5.52
CA PRO A 36 14.66 2.92 5.30
C PRO A 36 13.65 3.42 4.26
N LEU A 37 12.80 4.38 4.64
CA LEU A 37 11.92 5.12 3.71
C LEU A 37 12.71 6.02 2.73
N SER A 38 14.04 6.06 2.85
CA SER A 38 14.93 6.93 2.08
C SER A 38 15.03 6.58 0.59
N THR A 39 14.35 5.52 0.13
CA THR A 39 14.23 5.15 -1.29
C THR A 39 12.87 5.51 -1.90
N LEU A 40 11.97 6.16 -1.16
CA LEU A 40 10.92 6.92 -1.85
C LEU A 40 11.65 7.97 -2.69
N PRO A 41 11.45 7.99 -4.01
CA PRO A 41 11.82 9.17 -4.78
C PRO A 41 11.18 10.32 -4.01
N GLN A 42 12.00 11.25 -3.53
CA GLN A 42 11.50 12.55 -3.13
C GLN A 42 10.58 12.94 -4.28
N GLU A 43 9.28 12.95 -4.01
CA GLU A 43 8.29 13.39 -4.97
C GLU A 43 8.72 14.83 -5.23
N THR A 44 9.52 14.98 -6.29
CA THR A 44 9.82 16.26 -6.89
C THR A 44 8.42 16.79 -7.08
N GLN A 45 8.02 17.75 -6.26
CA GLN A 45 6.86 18.55 -6.53
C GLN A 45 7.17 19.14 -7.89
N ILE A 46 6.73 18.45 -8.93
CA ILE A 46 6.58 19.02 -10.24
C ILE A 46 5.50 20.04 -9.95
N ILE A 47 5.94 21.26 -9.66
CA ILE A 47 5.10 22.44 -9.75
C ILE A 47 4.72 22.45 -11.22
N THR A 48 3.66 21.73 -11.56
CA THR A 48 2.98 21.88 -12.82
C THR A 48 2.48 23.31 -12.77
N ALA A 49 3.21 24.23 -13.40
CA ALA A 49 2.74 25.58 -13.60
C ALA A 49 1.31 25.45 -14.17
N PRO A 50 0.32 26.17 -13.63
CA PRO A 50 -1.03 26.07 -14.17
C PRO A 50 -0.93 26.38 -15.66
N GLU A 51 -1.16 25.38 -16.53
CA GLU A 51 -1.33 25.65 -17.94
C GLU A 51 -2.49 26.64 -18.02
N ASP A 52 -2.21 27.84 -18.52
CA ASP A 52 -3.19 28.89 -18.67
C ASP A 52 -4.14 28.48 -19.81
N TRP A 53 -5.17 27.69 -19.46
CA TRP A 53 -6.17 27.16 -20.39
C TRP A 53 -6.99 28.28 -21.06
N HIS A 54 -6.91 29.49 -20.51
CA HIS A 54 -7.39 30.70 -21.16
C HIS A 54 -6.32 31.20 -22.13
N GLY A 55 -6.41 30.70 -23.35
CA GLY A 55 -5.60 31.18 -24.46
C GLY A 55 -5.48 32.71 -24.49
N ASN A 56 -4.25 33.15 -24.73
CA ASN A 56 -3.93 34.38 -25.44
C ASN A 56 -4.04 35.71 -24.66
N VAL A 57 -2.97 36.12 -23.94
CA VAL A 57 -2.44 37.49 -24.06
C VAL A 57 -0.91 37.51 -23.83
N LYS A 58 -0.12 36.85 -24.70
CA LYS A 58 1.29 37.28 -24.85
C LYS A 58 1.25 38.61 -25.59
N ARG A 59 1.33 39.69 -24.81
CA ARG A 59 1.47 41.08 -25.26
C ARG A 59 2.56 41.16 -26.33
N SER A 60 2.16 41.53 -27.54
CA SER A 60 3.07 41.82 -28.64
C SER A 60 4.03 42.93 -28.22
N HIS A 61 5.32 42.60 -28.18
CA HIS A 61 6.38 43.58 -27.97
C HIS A 61 6.56 44.34 -29.29
N TRP A 62 5.89 45.48 -29.45
CA TRP A 62 6.28 46.44 -30.48
C TRP A 62 7.51 47.18 -29.99
N SER A 63 8.69 46.85 -30.55
CA SER A 63 9.84 47.73 -30.49
C SER A 63 9.52 48.97 -31.31
N LYS A 64 9.74 50.16 -30.73
CA LYS A 64 9.96 51.38 -31.52
C LYS A 64 11.35 51.36 -32.12
#